data_AF-A0A814S5C4-F1
#
_entry.id   AF-A0A814S5C4-F1
#
_cell.length_a   1.000
_cell.length_b   1.000
_cell.length_c   1.000
_cell.angle_alpha   90.00
_cell.angle_beta   90.00
_cell.angle_gamma   90.00
#
_symmetry.space_group_name_H-M   'P 1'
#
loop_
_entity.id
_entity.type
_entity.pdbx_description
1 polymer ?
#
loop_
_entity_poly.entity_id
_entity_poly.type
_entity_poly.pdbx_seq_one_letter_code
_entity_poly.pdbx_strand_id
1 'polypeptide(L)'
;MLTVTIRIFIANIYIVRLILFVQYAYIRVVPYANGTYSFWPMEKNPVDIISGLNGIGVNSPIYETPGITGSGYALKLIRDSHQYITIPTFKSFVNTSFTVEMWIYPTTLIDGNYYGLFTQYDAESPGRSLQMMIRGLQLTLDFFADGVTGTTSLTTYTWYHVAKCFIE
;
A
#
# COMPACT_ATOMS: atom_id res chain seq x y z
N MET A 1 -20.25 -10.26 -10.71
CA MET A 1 -19.91 -8.89 -10.24
C MET A 1 -18.73 -9.07 -9.30
N LEU A 2 -17.50 -8.85 -9.79
CA LEU A 2 -16.26 -9.16 -9.07
C LEU A 2 -16.05 -8.17 -7.93
N THR A 3 -16.29 -8.61 -6.70
CA THR A 3 -15.92 -7.88 -5.50
C THR A 3 -14.48 -8.22 -5.16
N VAL A 4 -13.55 -7.35 -5.55
CA VAL A 4 -12.15 -7.45 -5.14
C VAL A 4 -11.94 -6.42 -4.04
N THR A 5 -11.72 -6.92 -2.84
CA THR A 5 -11.44 -6.13 -1.65
C THR A 5 -9.92 -5.90 -1.62
N ILE A 6 -9.44 -4.72 -1.95
CA ILE A 6 -8.02 -4.40 -1.69
C ILE A 6 -7.88 -4.31 -0.18
N ARG A 7 -7.20 -5.24 0.49
CA ARG A 7 -7.00 -5.19 1.95
C ARG A 7 -5.60 -4.69 2.27
N ILE A 8 -5.49 -3.51 2.87
CA ILE A 8 -4.25 -2.97 3.45
C ILE A 8 -4.11 -3.54 4.85
N PHE A 9 -3.67 -4.78 5.01
CA PHE A 9 -3.30 -5.26 6.35
C PHE A 9 -2.00 -4.60 6.79
N ILE A 10 -1.72 -4.56 8.10
CA ILE A 10 -0.42 -4.87 8.70
C ILE A 10 -0.38 -4.41 10.15
N ALA A 11 0.22 -5.28 10.96
CA ALA A 11 0.87 -4.97 12.22
C ALA A 11 1.81 -3.77 12.21
N ASN A 12 1.51 -2.74 13.01
CA ASN A 12 2.52 -1.90 13.64
C ASN A 12 3.36 -1.10 12.63
N ILE A 13 2.71 -0.43 11.67
CA ILE A 13 3.36 0.50 10.74
C ILE A 13 2.56 1.82 10.68
N TYR A 14 3.23 2.97 10.74
CA TYR A 14 2.64 4.23 10.27
C TYR A 14 2.78 4.32 8.75
N ILE A 15 1.67 4.39 8.02
CA ILE A 15 1.64 4.57 6.57
C ILE A 15 1.39 6.06 6.28
N VAL A 16 2.31 6.67 5.54
CA VAL A 16 2.16 8.04 5.04
C VAL A 16 2.27 7.95 3.52
N ARG A 17 1.14 8.13 2.84
CA ARG A 17 0.98 8.03 1.38
C ARG A 17 0.90 6.61 0.83
N LEU A 18 -0.06 6.40 -0.06
CA LEU A 18 -0.08 5.33 -1.06
C LEU A 18 -0.31 6.01 -2.42
N ILE A 19 0.62 5.88 -3.36
CA ILE A 19 0.55 6.44 -4.72
C ILE A 19 0.57 5.27 -5.70
N LEU A 20 -0.37 5.26 -6.64
CA LEU A 20 -0.45 4.27 -7.70
C LEU A 20 -0.32 4.98 -9.05
N PHE A 21 0.69 4.63 -9.87
CA PHE A 21 0.90 5.23 -11.19
C PHE A 21 0.34 4.35 -12.33
N VAL A 22 -0.31 4.97 -13.32
CA VAL A 22 -0.68 4.34 -14.60
C VAL A 22 -0.21 5.26 -15.72
N GLN A 23 0.63 4.75 -16.62
CA GLN A 23 1.27 5.56 -17.66
C GLN A 23 0.35 5.72 -18.89
N TYR A 24 -0.11 6.95 -19.13
CA TYR A 24 -0.38 7.47 -20.49
C TYR A 24 0.15 8.91 -20.57
N ALA A 25 0.89 9.21 -21.63
CA ALA A 25 1.58 10.48 -21.81
C ALA A 25 0.62 11.60 -22.27
N TYR A 26 0.45 12.65 -21.46
CA TYR A 26 0.37 14.05 -21.91
C TYR A 26 0.50 15.00 -20.70
N ILE A 27 1.08 16.19 -20.92
CA ILE A 27 1.55 17.12 -19.87
C ILE A 27 0.45 18.11 -19.45
N ARG A 28 0.22 18.25 -18.14
CA ARG A 28 -0.35 19.45 -17.47
C ARG A 28 0.20 19.53 -16.04
N VAL A 29 0.42 20.75 -15.55
CA VAL A 29 0.92 21.04 -14.19
C VAL A 29 -0.17 20.70 -13.17
N VAL A 30 0.09 19.70 -12.34
CA VAL A 30 -0.69 19.33 -11.14
C VAL A 30 0.34 19.02 -10.04
N PRO A 31 0.09 19.31 -8.74
CA PRO A 31 1.00 19.00 -7.63
C PRO A 31 1.29 17.51 -7.39
N TYR A 32 0.84 16.62 -8.27
CA TYR A 32 1.13 15.19 -8.28
C TYR A 32 1.93 14.86 -9.54
N ALA A 33 2.91 13.95 -9.43
CA ALA A 33 3.69 13.54 -10.58
C ALA A 33 2.75 13.03 -11.70
N ASN A 34 3.00 13.49 -12.92
CA ASN A 34 2.19 13.15 -14.08
C ASN A 34 2.11 11.62 -14.23
N GLY A 35 0.89 11.07 -14.31
CA GLY A 35 0.66 9.61 -14.31
C GLY A 35 0.22 9.02 -12.97
N THR A 36 0.08 9.82 -11.90
CA THR A 36 -0.54 9.34 -10.66
C THR A 36 -2.01 9.05 -10.91
N TYR A 37 -2.41 7.80 -10.73
CA TYR A 37 -3.78 7.33 -10.91
C TYR A 37 -4.62 7.49 -9.65
N SER A 38 -4.09 7.14 -8.48
CA SER A 38 -4.82 7.24 -7.20
C SER A 38 -3.86 7.61 -6.07
N PHE A 39 -4.36 8.37 -5.08
CA PHE A 39 -3.55 8.86 -3.97
C PHE A 39 -4.35 8.99 -2.67
N TRP A 40 -3.93 8.25 -1.65
CA TRP A 40 -4.46 8.34 -0.29
C TRP A 40 -3.45 9.04 0.64
N PRO A 41 -3.73 10.27 1.10
CA PRO A 41 -2.83 10.98 2.01
C PRO A 41 -2.74 10.35 3.40
N MET A 42 -3.78 9.63 3.83
CA MET A 42 -3.94 9.09 5.19
C MET A 42 -3.99 10.17 6.28
N GLU A 43 -4.46 11.36 5.94
CA GLU A 43 -4.65 12.49 6.87
C GLU A 43 -6.03 12.38 7.55
N LYS A 44 -6.11 11.52 8.57
CA LYS A 44 -7.32 11.22 9.38
C LYS A 44 -8.41 10.39 8.69
N ASN A 45 -8.27 10.08 7.42
CA ASN A 45 -9.24 9.28 6.68
C ASN A 45 -8.58 8.55 5.50
N PRO A 46 -9.22 7.50 4.98
CA PRO A 46 -8.74 6.75 3.81
C PRO A 46 -9.35 7.26 2.50
N VAL A 47 -9.52 8.57 2.33
CA VAL A 47 -10.09 9.16 1.10
C VAL A 47 -9.00 9.26 0.02
N ASP A 48 -9.34 8.85 -1.20
CA ASP A 48 -8.50 9.08 -2.38
C ASP A 48 -8.81 10.46 -2.95
N ILE A 49 -7.80 11.31 -3.07
CA ILE A 49 -7.96 12.69 -3.53
C ILE A 49 -7.73 12.88 -5.03
N ILE A 50 -7.51 11.79 -5.79
CA ILE A 50 -7.30 11.84 -7.24
C ILE A 50 -8.41 11.11 -8.00
N SER A 51 -8.62 9.81 -7.77
CA SER A 51 -9.57 9.02 -8.59
C SER A 51 -10.92 8.73 -7.93
N GLY A 52 -11.08 9.07 -6.66
CA GLY A 52 -12.29 8.77 -5.90
C GLY A 52 -12.40 7.30 -5.48
N LEU A 53 -11.31 6.52 -5.55
CA LEU A 53 -11.22 5.15 -5.02
C LEU A 53 -11.12 5.18 -3.49
N ASN A 54 -12.14 5.70 -2.83
CA ASN A 54 -12.14 5.86 -1.37
C ASN A 54 -12.05 4.52 -0.67
N GLY A 55 -11.17 4.45 0.33
CA GLY A 55 -11.07 3.32 1.22
C GLY A 55 -12.13 3.36 2.32
N ILE A 56 -12.29 2.21 2.98
CA ILE A 56 -13.15 2.01 4.15
C ILE A 56 -12.27 1.38 5.22
N GLY A 57 -12.21 1.99 6.40
CA GLY A 57 -11.50 1.41 7.52
C GLY A 57 -12.22 0.18 8.06
N VAL A 58 -11.48 -0.90 8.30
CA VAL A 58 -11.97 -2.12 8.93
C VAL A 58 -11.30 -2.30 10.29
N ASN A 59 -12.11 -2.67 11.30
CA ASN A 59 -11.71 -2.80 12.70
C ASN A 59 -11.13 -1.51 13.31
N SER A 60 -11.67 -0.37 12.89
CA SER A 60 -11.37 0.97 13.41
C SER A 60 -9.87 1.34 13.37
N PRO A 61 -9.28 1.50 12.17
CA PRO A 61 -7.90 1.96 12.01
C PRO A 61 -7.66 3.31 12.69
N ILE A 62 -6.46 3.50 13.22
CA ILE A 62 -6.10 4.67 14.02
C ILE A 62 -5.28 5.64 13.17
N TYR A 63 -5.45 6.95 13.40
CA TYR A 63 -4.62 7.98 12.79
C TYR A 63 -3.95 8.79 13.90
N GLU A 64 -2.62 8.83 13.95
CA GLU A 64 -1.87 9.51 15.02
C GLU A 64 -0.85 10.50 14.43
N THR A 65 -0.36 11.41 15.27
CA THR A 65 0.70 12.35 14.95
C THR A 65 2.03 11.92 15.59
N PRO A 66 3.19 12.31 15.05
CA PRO A 66 3.38 13.07 13.80
C PRO A 66 3.39 12.17 12.56
N GLY A 67 3.02 12.74 11.41
CA GLY A 67 3.33 12.16 10.10
C GLY A 67 4.82 12.27 9.74
N ILE A 68 5.16 11.89 8.50
CA ILE A 68 6.55 11.85 7.99
C ILE A 68 7.31 13.18 8.12
N THR A 69 6.60 14.31 8.05
CA THR A 69 7.20 15.66 8.05
C THR A 69 7.36 16.24 9.46
N GLY A 70 7.09 15.45 10.51
CA GLY A 70 7.01 15.97 11.89
C GLY A 70 5.71 16.73 12.18
N SER A 71 4.82 16.86 11.20
CA SER A 71 3.48 17.43 11.29
C SER A 71 2.47 16.50 10.61
N GLY A 72 1.17 16.72 10.82
CA GLY A 72 0.11 15.92 10.19
C GLY A 72 -0.11 14.56 10.86
N TYR A 73 -0.91 13.72 10.21
CA TYR A 73 -1.33 12.40 10.69
C TYR A 73 -0.77 11.28 9.83
N ALA A 74 -0.63 10.10 10.42
CA ALA A 74 -0.31 8.87 9.72
C ALA A 74 -1.28 7.76 10.13
N LEU A 75 -1.60 6.87 9.18
CA LEU A 75 -2.41 5.69 9.45
C LEU A 75 -1.57 4.68 10.25
N LYS A 76 -2.03 4.33 11.45
CA LYS A 76 -1.48 3.27 12.29
C LYS A 76 -2.42 2.08 12.31
N LEU A 77 -1.89 0.93 11.93
CA LEU A 77 -2.60 -0.34 11.93
C LEU A 77 -2.03 -1.25 13.02
N ILE A 78 -2.91 -1.93 13.77
CA ILE A 78 -2.53 -2.87 14.82
C ILE A 78 -2.87 -4.30 14.39
N ARG A 79 -1.88 -5.22 14.50
CA ARG A 79 -2.01 -6.62 14.05
C ARG A 79 -3.13 -7.34 14.76
N ASP A 80 -3.10 -7.27 16.09
CA ASP A 80 -3.94 -8.09 16.95
C ASP A 80 -5.41 -7.64 16.85
N SER A 81 -5.62 -6.37 16.48
CA SER A 81 -6.92 -5.80 16.14
C SER A 81 -7.37 -6.08 14.71
N HIS A 82 -6.57 -6.80 13.91
CA HIS A 82 -6.85 -7.13 12.51
C HIS A 82 -7.25 -5.91 11.67
N GLN A 83 -6.56 -4.79 11.87
CA GLN A 83 -6.90 -3.52 11.23
C GLN A 83 -6.42 -3.45 9.79
N TYR A 84 -7.26 -2.89 8.92
CA TYR A 84 -6.90 -2.61 7.54
C TYR A 84 -7.76 -1.51 6.92
N ILE A 85 -7.32 -0.98 5.79
CA ILE A 85 -8.16 -0.21 4.87
C ILE A 85 -8.59 -1.13 3.74
N THR A 86 -9.88 -1.15 3.42
CA THR A 86 -10.41 -1.79 2.22
C THR A 86 -10.77 -0.81 1.14
N ILE A 87 -10.37 -1.05 -0.11
CA ILE A 87 -10.94 -0.34 -1.27
C ILE A 87 -11.97 -1.26 -1.91
N PRO A 88 -13.26 -0.88 -1.93
CA PRO A 88 -14.34 -1.76 -2.40
C PRO A 88 -14.42 -1.84 -3.94
N THR A 89 -13.84 -0.87 -4.63
CA THR A 89 -13.86 -0.80 -6.10
C THR A 89 -12.68 -1.58 -6.67
N PHE A 90 -12.99 -2.57 -7.51
CA PHE A 90 -11.96 -3.34 -8.22
C PHE A 90 -11.28 -2.51 -9.31
N LYS A 91 -9.96 -2.65 -9.41
CA LYS A 91 -9.16 -2.14 -10.51
C LYS A 91 -8.30 -3.25 -11.08
N SER A 92 -8.48 -3.58 -12.36
CA SER A 92 -7.59 -4.54 -13.02
C SER A 92 -6.20 -3.93 -13.24
N PHE A 93 -5.16 -4.65 -12.85
CA PHE A 93 -3.76 -4.41 -13.21
C PHE A 93 -3.25 -5.40 -14.27
N VAL A 94 -4.16 -6.18 -14.87
CA VAL A 94 -3.83 -7.08 -15.97
C VAL A 94 -3.34 -6.24 -17.14
N ASN A 95 -2.24 -6.68 -17.73
CA ASN A 95 -1.56 -6.07 -18.86
C ASN A 95 -1.29 -4.56 -18.72
N THR A 96 -0.86 -4.14 -17.53
CA THR A 96 -0.57 -2.73 -17.24
C THR A 96 0.73 -2.61 -16.45
N SER A 97 1.61 -1.73 -16.90
CA SER A 97 2.72 -1.27 -16.09
C SER A 97 2.22 -0.30 -15.02
N PHE A 98 2.63 -0.51 -13.77
CA PHE A 98 2.24 0.35 -12.65
C PHE A 98 3.36 0.44 -11.61
N THR A 99 3.31 1.48 -10.79
CA THR A 99 4.15 1.60 -9.59
C THR A 99 3.27 1.77 -8.38
N VAL A 100 3.58 1.03 -7.31
CA VAL A 100 3.03 1.24 -5.97
C VAL A 100 4.14 1.81 -5.10
N GLU A 101 3.89 2.97 -4.51
CA GLU A 101 4.81 3.56 -3.53
C GLU A 101 4.09 4.06 -2.28
N MET A 102 4.82 4.07 -1.15
CA MET A 102 4.34 4.52 0.14
C MET A 102 5.48 4.86 1.09
N TRP A 103 5.23 5.69 2.09
CA TRP A 103 6.10 5.76 3.27
C TRP A 103 5.61 4.84 4.36
N ILE A 104 6.55 4.12 4.96
CA ILE A 104 6.30 3.19 6.06
C ILE A 104 7.21 3.50 7.24
N TYR A 105 6.68 3.36 8.46
CA TYR A 105 7.45 3.37 9.70
C TYR A 105 7.15 2.11 10.50
N PRO A 106 7.97 1.04 10.37
CA PRO A 106 7.74 -0.18 11.12
C PRO A 106 8.02 -0.01 12.61
N THR A 107 7.08 -0.32 13.49
CA THR A 107 7.30 -0.38 14.95
C THR A 107 7.49 -1.81 15.46
N THR A 108 7.26 -2.81 14.61
CA THR A 108 7.62 -4.21 14.89
C THR A 108 7.98 -4.93 13.60
N LEU A 109 9.17 -5.53 13.55
CA LEU A 109 9.59 -6.44 12.49
C LEU A 109 10.31 -7.62 13.14
N ILE A 110 9.81 -8.82 12.88
CA ILE A 110 10.38 -10.09 13.35
C ILE A 110 10.65 -10.92 12.11
N ASP A 111 11.87 -11.43 11.99
CA ASP A 111 12.23 -12.30 10.87
C ASP A 111 11.36 -13.58 10.88
N GLY A 112 11.00 -14.06 9.69
CA GLY A 112 10.03 -15.14 9.49
C GLY A 112 8.55 -14.73 9.53
N ASN A 113 8.21 -13.50 9.92
CA ASN A 113 6.85 -12.97 9.78
C ASN A 113 6.62 -12.29 8.42
N TYR A 114 5.34 -12.20 8.06
CA TYR A 114 4.86 -11.49 6.88
C TYR A 114 4.07 -10.25 7.29
N TYR A 115 4.37 -9.13 6.64
CA TYR A 115 3.67 -7.87 6.83
C TYR A 115 3.19 -7.39 5.46
N GLY A 116 1.91 -7.62 5.09
CA GLY A 116 1.36 -7.27 3.76
C GLY A 116 0.86 -5.84 3.57
N LEU A 117 1.57 -5.00 2.82
CA LEU A 117 1.37 -3.54 2.65
C LEU A 117 0.24 -3.20 1.69
N PHE A 118 0.14 -3.98 0.63
CA PHE A 118 -0.87 -3.83 -0.40
C PHE A 118 -1.20 -5.22 -0.91
N THR A 119 -2.48 -5.51 -1.07
CA THR A 119 -2.91 -6.78 -1.64
C THR A 119 -4.15 -6.60 -2.48
N GLN A 120 -4.11 -7.16 -3.68
CA GLN A 120 -5.27 -7.38 -4.52
C GLN A 120 -5.39 -8.89 -4.76
N TYR A 121 -6.49 -9.48 -4.32
CA TYR A 121 -6.76 -10.91 -4.51
C TYR A 121 -7.82 -11.14 -5.57
N ASP A 122 -7.63 -12.21 -6.36
CA ASP A 122 -8.68 -12.79 -7.17
C ASP A 122 -9.63 -13.58 -6.27
N ALA A 123 -10.89 -13.13 -6.19
CA ALA A 123 -11.91 -13.78 -5.37
C ALA A 123 -12.30 -15.16 -5.89
N GLU A 124 -12.06 -15.44 -7.18
CA GLU A 124 -12.42 -16.71 -7.83
C GLU A 124 -11.27 -17.72 -7.80
N SER A 125 -10.05 -17.28 -7.52
CA SER A 125 -8.88 -18.15 -7.41
C SER A 125 -8.01 -17.77 -6.20
N PRO A 126 -8.31 -18.31 -5.01
CA PRO A 126 -7.53 -18.08 -3.79
C PRO A 126 -6.10 -18.57 -4.01
N GLY A 127 -5.19 -17.64 -4.31
CA GLY A 127 -3.82 -17.94 -4.71
C GLY A 127 -3.32 -16.90 -5.72
N ARG A 128 -4.15 -16.47 -6.66
CA ARG A 128 -3.81 -15.40 -7.60
C ARG A 128 -4.00 -14.05 -6.92
N SER A 129 -2.93 -13.54 -6.36
CA SER A 129 -2.93 -12.24 -5.71
C SER A 129 -1.66 -11.49 -5.99
N LEU A 130 -1.81 -10.21 -6.30
CA LEU A 130 -0.73 -9.24 -6.27
C LEU A 130 -0.56 -8.80 -4.82
N GLN A 131 0.62 -9.00 -4.26
CA GLN A 131 0.93 -8.68 -2.87
C GLN A 131 2.25 -7.90 -2.79
N MET A 132 2.21 -6.75 -2.14
CA MET A 132 3.42 -6.06 -1.68
C MET A 132 3.51 -6.31 -0.18
N MET A 133 4.66 -6.78 0.31
CA MET A 133 4.82 -7.13 1.72
C MET A 133 6.26 -6.97 2.20
N ILE A 134 6.46 -6.98 3.52
CA ILE A 134 7.76 -7.19 4.15
C ILE A 134 7.84 -8.66 4.56
N ARG A 135 8.88 -9.34 4.09
CA ARG A 135 9.16 -10.76 4.33
C ARG A 135 10.67 -10.93 4.42
N GLY A 136 11.16 -11.68 5.41
CA GLY A 136 12.62 -11.79 5.62
C GLY A 136 13.27 -10.44 5.90
N LEU A 137 12.52 -9.52 6.55
CA LEU A 137 12.88 -8.12 6.76
C LEU A 137 13.11 -7.30 5.47
N GLN A 138 12.74 -7.82 4.30
CA GLN A 138 12.93 -7.15 3.02
C GLN A 138 11.59 -6.88 2.34
N LEU A 139 11.54 -5.78 1.56
CA LEU A 139 10.37 -5.47 0.76
C LEU A 139 10.27 -6.44 -0.43
N THR A 140 9.10 -7.05 -0.60
CA THR A 140 8.82 -7.97 -1.69
C THR A 140 7.55 -7.54 -2.43
N LEU A 141 7.55 -7.66 -3.75
CA LEU A 141 6.35 -7.61 -4.59
C LEU A 141 6.21 -8.97 -5.27
N ASP A 142 5.11 -9.65 -4.97
CA ASP A 142 4.79 -11.00 -5.44
C ASP A 142 3.49 -11.00 -6.24
N PHE A 143 3.44 -11.76 -7.32
CA PHE A 143 2.23 -12.16 -7.99
C PHE A 143 2.22 -13.69 -8.16
N PHE A 144 1.37 -14.36 -7.39
CA PHE A 144 1.26 -15.82 -7.37
C PHE A 144 2.61 -16.53 -7.11
N ALA A 145 3.30 -16.98 -8.17
CA ALA A 145 4.56 -17.72 -8.10
C ALA A 145 5.78 -16.91 -8.59
N ASP A 146 5.56 -15.67 -9.02
CA ASP A 146 6.61 -14.76 -9.45
C ASP A 146 6.75 -13.65 -8.41
N GLY A 147 7.98 -13.31 -8.05
CA GLY A 147 8.26 -12.49 -6.89
C GLY A 147 9.62 -11.83 -6.95
N VAL A 148 9.66 -10.56 -6.60
CA VAL A 148 10.90 -9.78 -6.55
C VAL A 148 11.09 -9.20 -5.16
N THR A 149 12.12 -9.67 -4.48
CA THR A 149 12.57 -9.16 -3.18
C THR A 149 13.65 -8.11 -3.36
N GLY A 150 13.53 -6.99 -2.63
CA GLY A 150 14.57 -5.96 -2.56
C GLY A 150 15.76 -6.40 -1.71
N THR A 151 16.91 -5.77 -1.91
CA THR A 151 18.14 -6.14 -1.20
C THR A 151 18.31 -5.45 0.15
N THR A 152 17.52 -4.40 0.42
CA THR A 152 17.61 -3.62 1.65
C THR A 152 16.82 -4.29 2.76
N SER A 153 17.50 -4.65 3.85
CA SER A 153 16.87 -5.06 5.09
C SER A 153 16.31 -3.84 5.83
N LEU A 154 15.04 -3.93 6.21
CA LEU A 154 14.30 -2.92 6.96
C LEU A 154 14.46 -3.16 8.47
N THR A 155 14.57 -2.07 9.23
CA THR A 155 14.57 -2.09 10.69
C THR A 155 13.36 -1.36 11.24
N THR A 156 13.11 -1.51 12.54
CA THR A 156 12.06 -0.77 13.21
C THR A 156 12.47 0.68 13.46
N TYR A 157 11.46 1.50 13.79
CA TYR A 157 11.57 2.89 14.20
C TYR A 157 12.25 3.82 13.20
N THR A 158 12.23 3.45 11.92
CA THR A 158 12.84 4.19 10.81
C THR A 158 11.82 4.39 9.71
N TRP A 159 11.74 5.61 9.18
CA TRP A 159 10.92 5.91 8.01
C TRP A 159 11.61 5.41 6.75
N TYR A 160 10.88 4.66 5.93
CA TYR A 160 11.31 4.24 4.60
C TYR A 160 10.33 4.75 3.56
N HIS A 161 10.86 5.29 2.47
CA HIS A 161 10.11 5.41 1.23
C HIS A 161 10.30 4.11 0.45
N VAL A 162 9.21 3.37 0.23
CA VAL A 162 9.23 2.13 -0.52
C VAL A 162 8.47 2.31 -1.81
N ALA A 163 9.04 1.83 -2.91
CA ALA A 163 8.41 1.82 -4.22
C ALA A 163 8.73 0.51 -4.93
N LYS A 164 7.74 -0.04 -5.61
CA LYS A 164 7.94 -1.13 -6.56
C LYS A 164 7.19 -0.86 -7.85
N CYS A 165 7.93 -1.02 -8.94
CA CYS A 165 7.42 -0.93 -10.29
C CYS A 165 7.24 -2.34 -10.85
N PHE A 166 6.10 -2.57 -11.49
CA PHE A 166 5.84 -3.72 -12.33
C PHE A 166 5.77 -3.23 -13.77
N ILE A 167 6.52 -3.89 -14.65
CA ILE A 167 6.60 -3.58 -16.07
C ILE A 167 6.21 -4.85 -16.80
N GLU A 168 5.29 -4.72 -17.76
CA GLU A 168 4.90 -5.80 -18.68
C GLU A 168 5.59 -5.62 -20.03
#